data_AF-A0A382I1A3-F1
#
_entry.id   AF-A0A382I1A3-F1
#
_cell.length_a   1.000
_cell.length_b   1.000
_cell.length_c   1.000
_cell.angle_alpha   90.00
_cell.angle_beta   90.00
_cell.angle_gamma   90.00
#
_symmetry.space_group_name_H-M   'P 1'
#
loop_
_entity.id
_entity.type
_entity.pdbx_description
1 polymer ?
#
loop_
_entity_poly.entity_id
_entity_poly.type
_entity_poly.pdbx_seq_one_letter_code
_entity_poly.pdbx_strand_id
1 'polypeptide(L)'
;VELLLGIHIIGGSIALLSAAAAVVTKKGGKQHRRFGKWYTAGMLCIFLTAVPLALLTNNVFLFLIALFSFYLVFSGFRFARNKSGAAHVQDWIAVMTILLSGVGMAALS
;
A
#
# COMPACT_ATOMS: atom_id res chain seq x y z
N VAL A 1 -18.94 10.15 0.31
CA VAL A 1 -18.38 9.05 -0.52
C VAL A 1 -17.64 9.60 -1.73
N GLU A 2 -18.26 10.49 -2.52
CA GLU A 2 -17.66 11.06 -3.74
C GLU A 2 -16.31 11.75 -3.51
N LEU A 3 -16.17 12.57 -2.46
CA LEU A 3 -14.89 13.20 -2.12
C LEU A 3 -13.80 12.18 -1.82
N LEU A 4 -14.10 11.13 -1.06
CA LEU A 4 -13.16 10.04 -0.74
C LEU A 4 -12.74 9.31 -2.02
N LEU A 5 -13.69 9.02 -2.90
CA LEU A 5 -13.44 8.36 -4.18
C LEU A 5 -12.57 9.23 -5.09
N GLY A 6 -12.83 10.54 -5.16
CA GLY A 6 -12.01 11.48 -5.93
C GLY A 6 -10.57 11.52 -5.44
N ILE A 7 -10.36 11.63 -4.12
CA ILE A 7 -9.01 11.61 -3.51
C ILE A 7 -8.33 10.25 -3.77
N HIS A 8 -9.07 9.15 -3.65
CA HIS A 8 -8.58 7.80 -3.91
C HIS A 8 -8.09 7.63 -5.35
N ILE A 9 -8.86 8.10 -6.34
CA ILE A 9 -8.50 8.03 -7.76
C ILE A 9 -7.27 8.88 -8.07
N ILE A 10 -7.18 10.09 -7.51
CA ILE A 10 -6.01 10.96 -7.70
C ILE A 10 -4.77 10.32 -7.08
N GLY A 11 -4.88 9.81 -5.84
CA GLY A 11 -3.81 9.07 -5.16
C GLY A 11 -3.37 7.83 -5.95
N GLY A 12 -4.34 7.07 -6.47
CA GLY A 12 -4.16 5.93 -7.38
C GLY A 12 -3.38 6.29 -8.62
N SER A 13 -3.78 7.36 -9.29
CA SER A 13 -3.15 7.83 -10.53
C SER A 13 -1.69 8.23 -10.29
N ILE A 14 -1.43 8.98 -9.20
CA ILE A 14 -0.06 9.37 -8.81
C ILE A 14 0.77 8.12 -8.49
N ALA A 15 0.22 7.15 -7.75
CA ALA A 15 0.91 5.91 -7.43
C ALA A 15 1.26 5.11 -8.69
N LEU A 16 0.30 4.91 -9.60
CA LEU A 16 0.51 4.16 -10.85
C LEU A 16 1.57 4.80 -11.75
N LEU A 17 1.48 6.12 -11.96
CA LEU A 17 2.47 6.86 -12.77
C LEU A 17 3.86 6.80 -12.12
N SER A 18 3.93 6.94 -10.79
CA SER A 18 5.19 6.82 -10.04
C SER A 18 5.77 5.42 -10.10
N ALA A 19 4.94 4.37 -10.03
CA ALA A 19 5.37 2.99 -10.16
C ALA A 19 5.95 2.72 -11.56
N ALA A 20 5.24 3.13 -12.62
CA ALA A 20 5.70 3.02 -13.99
C ALA A 20 7.05 3.74 -14.19
N ALA A 21 7.17 4.98 -13.70
CA ALA A 21 8.41 5.74 -13.72
C ALA A 21 9.53 5.08 -12.90
N ALA A 22 9.21 4.46 -11.75
CA ALA A 22 10.20 3.77 -10.94
C ALA A 22 10.75 2.51 -11.63
N VAL A 23 9.91 1.77 -12.38
CA VAL A 23 10.28 0.55 -13.10
C VAL A 23 11.26 0.82 -14.24
N VAL A 24 11.09 1.92 -14.98
CA VAL A 24 11.99 2.27 -16.10
C VAL A 24 13.31 2.90 -15.65
N THR A 25 13.47 3.20 -14.36
CA THR A 25 14.71 3.77 -13.81
C THR A 25 15.60 2.70 -13.18
N LYS A 26 16.91 2.96 -13.13
CA LYS A 26 17.87 2.06 -12.47
C LYS A 26 17.47 1.83 -11.00
N LYS A 27 17.13 0.57 -10.68
CA LYS A 27 16.78 0.13 -9.32
C LYS A 27 17.83 0.61 -8.31
N GLY A 28 17.37 1.22 -7.22
CA GLY A 28 18.23 1.76 -6.16
C GLY A 28 18.92 3.10 -6.47
N GLY A 29 18.83 3.62 -7.70
CA GLY A 29 19.35 4.95 -8.07
C GLY A 29 18.53 6.12 -7.50
N LYS A 30 19.02 7.36 -7.70
CA LYS A 30 18.35 8.59 -7.19
C LYS A 30 16.91 8.73 -7.71
N GLN A 31 16.69 8.50 -9.00
CA GLN A 31 15.37 8.60 -9.63
C GLN A 31 14.41 7.50 -9.15
N HIS A 32 14.86 6.24 -9.10
CA HIS A 32 14.07 5.13 -8.57
C HIS A 32 13.62 5.40 -7.12
N ARG A 33 14.53 5.91 -6.27
CA ARG A 33 14.20 6.29 -4.90
C ARG A 33 13.21 7.45 -4.83
N ARG A 34 13.30 8.44 -5.73
CA ARG A 34 12.38 9.58 -5.80
C ARG A 34 10.98 9.12 -6.19
N PHE A 35 10.85 8.33 -7.25
CA PHE A 35 9.56 7.78 -7.68
C PHE A 35 9.00 6.79 -6.65
N GLY A 36 9.84 5.98 -6.01
CA GLY A 36 9.42 5.11 -4.91
C GLY A 36 8.82 5.86 -3.72
N LYS A 37 9.31 7.06 -3.40
CA LYS A 37 8.69 7.93 -2.37
C LYS A 37 7.31 8.43 -2.77
N TRP A 38 7.14 8.89 -4.00
CA TRP A 38 5.83 9.31 -4.52
C TRP A 38 4.84 8.15 -4.60
N TYR A 39 5.29 6.99 -5.06
CA TYR A 39 4.51 5.75 -5.03
C TYR A 39 4.03 5.41 -3.61
N THR A 40 4.95 5.42 -2.64
CA THR A 40 4.62 5.13 -1.23
C THR A 40 3.61 6.13 -0.67
N ALA A 41 3.79 7.42 -0.96
CA ALA A 41 2.86 8.47 -0.52
C ALA A 41 1.47 8.34 -1.17
N GLY A 42 1.41 8.05 -2.47
CA GLY A 42 0.16 7.79 -3.18
C GLY A 42 -0.57 6.57 -2.62
N MET A 43 0.15 5.47 -2.40
CA MET A 43 -0.43 4.26 -1.81
C MET A 43 -0.91 4.45 -0.37
N LEU A 44 -0.23 5.29 0.44
CA LEU A 44 -0.73 5.66 1.77
C LEU A 44 -2.04 6.44 1.66
N CYS A 45 -2.16 7.37 0.71
CA CYS A 45 -3.41 8.11 0.45
C CYS A 45 -4.55 7.17 0.03
N ILE A 46 -4.28 6.21 -0.86
CA ILE A 46 -5.22 5.17 -1.29
C ILE A 46 -5.68 4.34 -0.08
N PHE A 47 -4.77 3.92 0.79
CA PHE A 47 -5.12 3.16 1.99
C PHE A 47 -6.03 3.94 2.93
N LEU A 48 -5.67 5.19 3.25
CA LEU A 48 -6.45 6.06 4.14
C LEU A 48 -7.85 6.39 3.60
N THR A 49 -8.03 6.36 2.27
CA THR A 49 -9.33 6.56 1.63
C THR A 49 -10.12 5.26 1.42
N ALA A 50 -9.44 4.14 1.17
CA ALA A 50 -10.07 2.84 0.96
C ALA A 50 -10.69 2.27 2.25
N VAL A 51 -10.05 2.47 3.40
CA VAL A 51 -10.60 2.04 4.71
C VAL A 51 -11.99 2.62 4.97
N PRO A 52 -12.20 3.95 4.98
CA PRO A 52 -13.53 4.51 5.19
C PRO A 52 -14.49 4.16 4.05
N LEU A 53 -14.01 4.03 2.80
CA LEU A 53 -14.87 3.61 1.68
C LEU A 53 -15.42 2.19 1.88
N ALA A 54 -14.59 1.26 2.35
CA ALA A 54 -14.98 -0.11 2.67
C ALA A 54 -16.00 -0.16 3.82
N LEU A 55 -15.78 0.63 4.87
CA LEU A 55 -16.70 0.72 6.01
C LEU A 55 -18.06 1.31 5.60
N LEU A 56 -18.07 2.39 4.82
CA LEU A 56 -19.30 3.03 4.35
C LEU A 56 -20.11 2.13 3.39
N THR A 57 -19.43 1.27 2.63
CA THR A 57 -20.07 0.32 1.72
C THR A 57 -20.34 -1.04 2.35
N ASN A 58 -19.97 -1.23 3.63
CA ASN A 58 -20.01 -2.52 4.34
C ASN A 58 -19.34 -3.66 3.55
N ASN A 59 -18.30 -3.35 2.78
CA ASN A 59 -17.62 -4.30 1.92
C ASN A 59 -16.35 -4.81 2.60
N VAL A 60 -16.47 -5.97 3.26
CA VAL A 60 -15.35 -6.62 3.97
C VAL A 60 -14.21 -6.95 3.02
N PHE A 61 -14.51 -7.42 1.81
CA PHE A 61 -13.48 -7.76 0.82
C PHE A 61 -12.63 -6.52 0.44
N LEU A 62 -13.26 -5.37 0.24
CA LEU A 62 -12.58 -4.11 -0.07
C LEU A 62 -11.70 -3.63 1.10
N PHE A 63 -12.15 -3.86 2.34
CA PHE A 63 -11.36 -3.58 3.53
C PHE A 63 -10.11 -4.47 3.62
N LEU A 64 -10.24 -5.78 3.34
CA LEU A 64 -9.13 -6.73 3.36
C LEU A 64 -8.12 -6.43 2.25
N ILE A 65 -8.57 -6.07 1.04
CA ILE A 65 -7.68 -5.63 -0.05
C ILE A 65 -6.89 -4.39 0.34
N ALA A 66 -7.52 -3.42 1.03
CA ALA A 66 -6.84 -2.22 1.48
C ALA A 66 -5.68 -2.55 2.43
N LEU A 67 -5.91 -3.42 3.42
CA LEU A 67 -4.88 -3.90 4.36
C LEU A 67 -3.76 -4.68 3.64
N PHE A 68 -4.15 -5.60 2.76
CA PHE A 68 -3.21 -6.41 1.99
C PHE A 68 -2.28 -5.53 1.14
N SER A 69 -2.86 -4.58 0.41
CA SER A 69 -2.12 -3.66 -0.47
C SER A 69 -1.21 -2.73 0.33
N PHE A 70 -1.68 -2.23 1.48
CA PHE A 70 -0.87 -1.40 2.36
C PHE A 70 0.35 -2.16 2.89
N TYR A 71 0.18 -3.43 3.29
CA TYR A 71 1.31 -4.27 3.72
C TYR A 71 2.39 -4.40 2.65
N LEU A 72 2.02 -4.63 1.38
CA LEU A 72 3.01 -4.76 0.28
C LEU A 72 3.87 -3.50 0.14
N VAL A 73 3.26 -2.32 0.31
CA VAL A 73 3.96 -1.05 0.25
C VAL A 73 4.79 -0.82 1.51
N PHE A 74 4.24 -1.13 2.68
CA PHE A 74 4.92 -1.02 3.96
C PHE A 74 6.18 -1.89 4.01
N SER A 75 6.10 -3.15 3.54
CA SER A 75 7.23 -4.08 3.51
C SER A 75 8.32 -3.58 2.55
N GLY A 76 7.96 -3.07 1.38
CA GLY A 76 8.89 -2.42 0.44
C GLY A 76 9.56 -1.19 1.04
N PHE A 77 8.80 -0.32 1.71
CA PHE A 77 9.31 0.87 2.40
C PHE A 77 10.26 0.50 3.55
N ARG A 78 9.90 -0.50 4.36
CA ARG A 78 10.75 -1.03 5.43
C ARG A 78 12.02 -1.62 4.85
N PHE A 79 11.95 -2.45 3.81
CA PHE A 79 13.14 -3.00 3.15
C PHE A 79 14.09 -1.90 2.66
N ALA A 80 13.56 -0.81 2.10
CA ALA A 80 14.37 0.31 1.63
C ALA A 80 15.05 1.12 2.76
N ARG A 81 14.45 1.15 3.97
CA ARG A 81 14.95 1.95 5.11
C ARG A 81 15.71 1.13 6.15
N ASN A 82 15.41 -0.16 6.28
CA ASN A 82 15.97 -1.03 7.32
C ASN A 82 17.35 -1.54 6.93
N LYS A 83 18.39 -0.75 7.17
CA LYS A 83 19.76 -1.14 6.83
C LYS A 83 20.36 -2.19 7.78
N SER A 84 19.81 -2.35 8.99
CA SER A 84 20.30 -3.32 9.98
C SER A 84 19.80 -4.74 9.73
N GLY A 85 18.77 -4.93 8.90
CA GLY A 85 18.14 -6.23 8.66
C GLY A 85 17.37 -6.80 9.86
N ALA A 86 17.39 -6.13 11.02
CA ALA A 86 16.70 -6.60 12.22
C ALA A 86 15.18 -6.39 12.10
N ALA A 87 14.41 -7.44 12.40
CA ALA A 87 12.97 -7.38 12.49
C ALA A 87 12.55 -6.65 13.77
N HIS A 88 11.59 -5.74 13.64
CA HIS A 88 10.97 -5.04 14.76
C HIS A 88 9.54 -5.56 14.99
N VAL A 89 8.94 -5.24 16.15
CA VAL A 89 7.56 -5.63 16.49
C VAL A 89 6.56 -5.22 15.40
N GLN A 90 6.80 -4.07 14.76
CA GLN A 90 5.97 -3.58 13.65
C GLN A 90 5.96 -4.52 12.45
N ASP A 91 7.08 -5.20 12.15
CA ASP A 91 7.16 -6.14 11.04
C ASP A 91 6.33 -7.39 11.34
N TRP A 92 6.34 -7.88 12.58
CA TRP A 92 5.51 -9.00 13.01
C TRP A 92 4.01 -8.68 12.95
N ILE A 93 3.60 -7.49 13.42
CA ILE A 93 2.21 -7.03 13.31
C ILE A 93 1.78 -6.94 11.84
N ALA A 94 2.66 -6.42 10.98
CA ALA A 94 2.41 -6.31 9.55
C ALA A 94 2.23 -7.70 8.90
N VAL A 95 3.07 -8.68 9.28
CA VAL A 95 2.96 -10.07 8.81
C VAL A 95 1.65 -10.73 9.26
N MET A 96 1.21 -10.53 10.50
CA MET A 96 -0.08 -11.06 10.95
C MET A 96 -1.25 -10.45 10.17
N THR A 97 -1.16 -9.14 9.90
CA THR A 97 -2.19 -8.42 9.13
C THR A 97 -2.32 -8.95 7.70
N ILE A 98 -1.21 -9.24 7.02
CA ILE A 98 -1.26 -9.79 5.65
C ILE A 98 -1.79 -11.23 5.61
N LEU A 99 -1.44 -12.06 6.59
CA LEU A 99 -1.93 -13.44 6.65
C LEU A 99 -3.44 -13.47 6.86
N LEU A 100 -3.94 -12.68 7.82
CA LEU A 100 -5.37 -12.57 8.10
C LEU A 100 -6.13 -12.01 6.90
N SER A 101 -5.61 -10.95 6.26
CA SER A 101 -6.26 -10.37 5.08
C SER A 101 -6.24 -11.30 3.87
N GLY A 102 -5.13 -12.00 3.61
CA GLY A 102 -5.00 -12.97 2.53
C GLY A 102 -5.96 -14.15 2.69
N VAL A 103 -6.00 -14.76 3.88
CA VAL A 103 -6.94 -15.85 4.18
C VAL A 103 -8.39 -15.37 4.09
N GLY A 104 -8.69 -14.19 4.65
CA GLY A 104 -10.03 -13.61 4.59
C GLY A 104 -10.49 -13.34 3.16
N MET A 105 -9.62 -12.84 2.28
CA MET A 105 -9.95 -12.64 0.86
C MET A 105 -10.21 -13.97 0.15
N ALA A 106 -9.38 -14.98 0.38
CA ALA A 106 -9.55 -16.30 -0.24
C ALA A 106 -10.82 -17.03 0.23
N ALA A 107 -11.29 -16.75 1.46
CA ALA A 107 -12.55 -17.30 1.97
C ALA A 107 -13.80 -16.60 1.44
N LEU A 108 -13.66 -15.35 0.98
CA LEU A 108 -14.75 -14.51 0.46
C LEU A 108 -14.85 -14.53 -1.07
N SER A 109 -13.88 -15.11 -1.77
CA SER A 109 -13.82 -15.26 -3.23
C SER A 109 -14.55 -16.51 -3.72
#